data_AF-A0AAD8EC68-F1
#
_entry.id   AF-A0AAD8EC68-F1
#
_cell.length_a   1.000
_cell.length_b   1.000
_cell.length_c   1.000
_cell.angle_alpha   90.00
_cell.angle_beta   90.00
_cell.angle_gamma   90.00
#
_symmetry.space_group_name_H-M   'P 1'
#
loop_
_entity.id
_entity.type
_entity.pdbx_description
1 polymer ?
#
loop_
_entity_poly.entity_id
_entity_poly.type
_entity_poly.pdbx_seq_one_letter_code
_entity_poly.pdbx_strand_id
1 'polypeptide(L)'
;MEIMWLHAVLGVISLCVLTPSFGYAVPLTKSFSAAQDTSFEDQPKCGYESCPKPIPGMLNVHLVPHTHNDVGWLKTVDQYYYGSKNYIQKAGVQYILDSVIRELLHDPQKKFIYVETAFFWKWWSKVDDTLRHQVKKLVNNGQLEFIGGAWSMNDEAVTHYQSIIDQFTWGLRKLNDSFGKCSHPRIGWQIDPFGHSRGMASIFAELGFDGLLFGRLDYQDKFNRMTKKTPEMIWEGSPNLGKTADIFTTVLYNTYSPPPGFCFDILCDDDPIIDNKKSPDYNLPKVVKEFIKYAKRQALNYTTNNIIMTMGEDFNYQDATTWYTNLDKLIR
;
A
#
# COMPACT_ATOMS: atom_id res chain seq x y z
N MET A 1 -1.80 -35.47 -2.66
CA MET A 1 -2.10 -34.24 -3.43
C MET A 1 -2.74 -33.28 -2.43
N GLU A 2 -1.93 -32.53 -1.69
CA GLU A 2 -2.44 -31.59 -0.69
C GLU A 2 -3.21 -30.47 -1.40
N ILE A 3 -4.49 -30.38 -1.13
CA ILE A 3 -5.33 -29.26 -1.56
C ILE A 3 -4.94 -28.08 -0.67
N MET A 4 -3.93 -27.33 -1.08
CA MET A 4 -3.64 -26.00 -0.53
C MET A 4 -4.80 -25.09 -0.94
N TRP A 5 -5.65 -24.77 0.04
CA TRP A 5 -6.72 -23.78 -0.07
C TRP A 5 -6.10 -22.36 -0.11
N LEU A 6 -6.71 -21.47 -0.91
CA LEU A 6 -6.27 -20.08 -1.09
C LEU A 6 -7.17 -19.17 -0.23
N HIS A 7 -6.57 -18.22 0.49
CA HIS A 7 -7.28 -17.15 1.18
C HIS A 7 -6.83 -15.79 0.62
N ALA A 8 -7.74 -15.04 0.00
CA ALA A 8 -7.46 -13.69 -0.46
C ALA A 8 -8.17 -12.69 0.47
N VAL A 9 -7.48 -11.62 0.86
CA VAL A 9 -8.05 -10.56 1.70
C VAL A 9 -7.54 -9.20 1.24
N LEU A 10 -8.37 -8.16 1.33
CA LEU A 10 -7.93 -6.78 1.16
C LEU A 10 -6.98 -6.40 2.30
N GLY A 11 -5.76 -5.99 1.96
CA GLY A 11 -4.65 -5.83 2.87
C GLY A 11 -4.25 -4.38 3.15
N VAL A 12 -4.06 -4.09 4.44
CA VAL A 12 -3.05 -3.20 5.05
C VAL A 12 -1.62 -3.55 4.65
N ILE A 13 -0.72 -2.67 4.22
CA ILE A 13 0.71 -3.05 4.09
C ILE A 13 1.42 -3.00 5.45
N SER A 14 0.90 -2.34 6.49
CA SER A 14 1.40 -2.44 7.88
C SER A 14 1.66 -3.90 8.30
N LEU A 15 2.83 -4.47 7.96
CA LEU A 15 3.28 -5.88 8.10
C LEU A 15 2.26 -7.03 8.01
N CYS A 16 1.02 -6.86 7.53
CA CYS A 16 0.08 -8.00 7.49
C CYS A 16 0.60 -9.15 6.60
N VAL A 17 1.48 -8.83 5.64
CA VAL A 17 2.17 -9.77 4.73
C VAL A 17 3.35 -10.48 5.40
N LEU A 18 3.92 -9.95 6.48
CA LEU A 18 5.28 -10.27 6.91
C LEU A 18 5.40 -10.95 8.26
N THR A 19 4.31 -11.32 8.95
CA THR A 19 4.42 -11.95 10.27
C THR A 19 5.21 -13.26 10.24
N PRO A 20 6.44 -13.30 10.80
CA PRO A 20 7.10 -14.55 11.13
C PRO A 20 6.64 -14.94 12.54
N SER A 21 6.50 -16.23 12.80
CA SER A 21 6.27 -16.79 14.13
C SER A 21 7.49 -16.62 15.04
N PHE A 22 7.96 -15.39 15.30
CA PHE A 22 9.09 -15.13 16.19
C PHE A 22 8.71 -14.05 17.19
N GLY A 23 8.28 -14.51 18.38
CA GLY A 23 8.13 -13.66 19.54
C GLY A 23 9.49 -13.22 20.06
N TYR A 24 9.76 -11.93 20.00
CA TYR A 24 10.69 -11.27 20.90
C TYR A 24 10.04 -9.97 21.39
N ALA A 25 9.60 -10.01 22.65
CA ALA A 25 9.07 -8.85 23.35
C ALA A 25 10.23 -7.90 23.72
N VAL A 26 10.13 -6.65 23.29
CA VAL A 26 10.96 -5.56 23.83
C VAL A 26 10.23 -4.96 25.04
N PRO A 27 10.85 -4.87 26.24
CA PRO A 27 10.16 -4.36 27.41
C PRO A 27 10.14 -2.83 27.39
N LEU A 28 8.96 -2.24 27.25
CA LEU A 28 8.72 -0.82 27.55
C LEU A 28 8.40 -0.68 29.03
N THR A 29 9.28 -0.03 29.79
CA THR A 29 8.96 0.50 31.13
C THR A 29 9.15 2.02 31.13
N LYS A 30 8.06 2.76 31.30
CA LYS A 30 7.78 3.55 32.51
C LYS A 30 6.45 4.30 32.35
N SER A 31 5.66 4.20 33.40
CA SER A 31 4.33 4.76 33.59
C SER A 31 4.39 6.24 33.97
N PHE A 32 3.42 7.00 33.50
CA PHE A 32 2.88 8.16 34.18
C PHE A 32 1.36 8.06 34.18
N SER A 33 0.77 8.19 35.36
CA SER A 33 -0.67 8.17 35.62
C SER A 33 -1.18 9.60 35.66
N ALA A 34 -2.25 9.89 34.91
CA ALA A 34 -3.18 10.96 35.24
C ALA A 34 -4.58 10.65 34.68
N ALA A 35 -5.54 10.62 35.60
CA ALA A 35 -6.99 10.82 35.50
C ALA A 35 -7.76 10.27 34.29
N GLN A 36 -8.60 9.25 34.57
CA GLN A 36 -9.73 8.83 33.75
C GLN A 36 -10.88 9.84 33.90
N ASP A 37 -11.34 10.41 32.78
CA ASP A 37 -12.78 10.50 32.49
C ASP A 37 -13.01 10.86 31.01
N THR A 38 -13.32 9.85 30.17
CA THR A 38 -14.08 9.98 28.91
C THR A 38 -14.57 8.60 28.49
N SER A 39 -15.86 8.49 28.18
CA SER A 39 -16.59 7.40 27.51
C SER A 39 -15.77 6.27 26.85
N PHE A 40 -16.14 5.03 27.17
CA PHE A 40 -15.69 3.76 26.55
C PHE A 40 -16.13 3.59 25.07
N GLU A 41 -16.02 4.62 24.23
CA GLU A 41 -16.23 4.53 22.78
C GLU A 41 -14.90 4.68 22.01
N ASP A 42 -14.55 3.59 21.32
CA ASP A 42 -13.55 3.41 20.25
C ASP A 42 -12.13 3.99 20.45
N GLN A 43 -11.29 3.23 21.14
CA GLN A 43 -9.84 3.32 20.92
C GLN A 43 -9.54 3.05 19.42
N PRO A 44 -8.67 3.86 18.77
CA PRO A 44 -8.33 3.67 17.37
C PRO A 44 -7.74 2.27 17.12
N LYS A 45 -8.27 1.56 16.11
CA LYS A 45 -7.78 0.25 15.65
C LYS A 45 -7.05 0.44 14.32
N CYS A 46 -5.87 1.03 14.36
CA CYS A 46 -5.05 1.39 13.19
C CYS A 46 -3.67 0.69 13.24
N GLY A 47 -2.90 0.77 12.15
CA GLY A 47 -1.62 0.06 12.04
C GLY A 47 -1.81 -1.45 12.17
N TYR A 48 -0.94 -2.14 12.92
CA TYR A 48 -0.97 -3.60 13.08
C TYR A 48 -2.27 -4.14 13.69
N GLU A 49 -2.94 -3.38 14.55
CA GLU A 49 -4.21 -3.80 15.15
C GLU A 49 -5.35 -3.86 14.14
N SER A 50 -5.20 -3.16 13.00
CA SER A 50 -6.17 -3.14 11.90
C SER A 50 -5.93 -4.24 10.86
N CYS A 51 -4.87 -5.03 11.01
CA CYS A 51 -4.51 -6.06 10.05
C CYS A 51 -5.57 -7.15 9.95
N PRO A 52 -5.96 -7.56 8.73
CA PRO A 52 -6.65 -8.83 8.54
C PRO A 52 -5.78 -9.98 9.03
N LYS A 53 -6.40 -10.99 9.64
CA LYS A 53 -5.68 -12.15 10.17
C LYS A 53 -5.46 -13.18 9.05
N PRO A 54 -4.22 -13.58 8.74
CA PRO A 54 -3.98 -14.65 7.79
C PRO A 54 -4.52 -15.99 8.33
N ILE A 55 -4.91 -16.89 7.42
CA ILE A 55 -5.31 -18.25 7.77
C ILE A 55 -4.07 -19.15 7.80
N PRO A 56 -3.73 -19.76 8.94
CA PRO A 56 -2.60 -20.69 9.04
C PRO A 56 -2.78 -21.89 8.10
N GLY A 57 -1.69 -22.34 7.49
CA GLY A 57 -1.70 -23.50 6.58
C GLY A 57 -2.28 -23.24 5.18
N MET A 58 -2.72 -22.01 4.89
CA MET A 58 -3.14 -21.59 3.55
C MET A 58 -2.12 -20.62 2.93
N LEU A 59 -2.16 -20.50 1.59
CA LEU A 59 -1.54 -19.37 0.91
C LEU A 59 -2.45 -18.14 1.12
N ASN A 60 -1.91 -17.11 1.74
CA ASN A 60 -2.57 -15.84 2.00
C ASN A 60 -2.14 -14.83 0.94
N VAL A 61 -3.11 -14.34 0.16
CA VAL A 61 -2.91 -13.33 -0.87
C VAL A 61 -3.46 -12.01 -0.37
N HIS A 62 -2.56 -11.08 -0.12
CA HIS A 62 -2.87 -9.73 0.34
C HIS A 62 -3.07 -8.85 -0.89
N LEU A 63 -4.34 -8.62 -1.25
CA LEU A 63 -4.72 -7.71 -2.32
C LEU A 63 -4.59 -6.29 -1.77
N VAL A 64 -3.71 -5.47 -2.35
CA VAL A 64 -3.44 -4.12 -1.86
C VAL A 64 -3.87 -3.09 -2.91
N PRO A 65 -5.07 -2.50 -2.77
CA PRO A 65 -5.49 -1.35 -3.54
C PRO A 65 -4.59 -0.14 -3.33
N HIS A 66 -4.05 0.40 -4.42
CA HIS A 66 -3.23 1.62 -4.39
C HIS A 66 -3.35 2.40 -5.70
N THR A 67 -2.80 3.60 -5.70
CA THR A 67 -2.66 4.46 -6.88
C THR A 67 -1.27 5.08 -6.84
N HIS A 68 -0.54 5.09 -7.96
CA HIS A 68 0.71 5.85 -8.04
C HIS A 68 0.40 7.23 -8.60
N ASN A 69 0.67 8.29 -7.83
CA ASN A 69 0.33 9.66 -8.24
C ASN A 69 1.59 10.51 -8.32
N ASP A 70 2.25 10.52 -9.47
CA ASP A 70 3.40 11.38 -9.73
C ASP A 70 3.11 12.84 -9.38
N VAL A 71 3.95 13.41 -8.51
CA VAL A 71 3.89 14.84 -8.14
C VAL A 71 4.56 15.68 -9.24
N GLY A 72 4.06 15.52 -10.47
CA GLY A 72 4.60 16.10 -11.69
C GLY A 72 5.48 15.12 -12.48
N TRP A 73 5.14 14.92 -13.76
CA TRP A 73 5.88 14.07 -14.71
C TRP A 73 5.54 14.48 -16.15
N LEU A 74 4.45 13.95 -16.72
CA LEU A 74 3.95 14.39 -18.04
C LEU A 74 3.07 15.64 -17.92
N LYS A 75 2.38 15.78 -16.79
CA LYS A 75 1.60 16.97 -16.44
C LYS A 75 2.20 17.65 -15.21
N THR A 76 1.86 18.92 -15.01
CA THR A 76 2.20 19.62 -13.76
C THR A 76 1.36 19.08 -12.60
N VAL A 77 1.80 19.28 -11.35
CA VAL A 77 1.04 18.92 -10.13
C VAL A 77 -0.42 19.36 -10.19
N ASP A 78 -0.71 20.64 -10.50
CA ASP A 78 -2.08 21.13 -10.53
C ASP A 78 -2.92 20.53 -11.67
N GLN A 79 -2.28 20.24 -12.80
CA GLN A 79 -2.95 19.56 -13.92
C GLN A 79 -3.33 18.12 -13.57
N TYR A 80 -2.46 17.39 -12.85
CA TYR A 80 -2.79 16.07 -12.29
C TYR A 80 -3.86 16.17 -11.21
N TYR A 81 -3.79 17.14 -10.30
CA TYR A 81 -4.76 17.28 -9.23
C TYR A 81 -6.19 17.50 -9.79
N TYR A 82 -6.35 18.50 -10.67
CA TYR A 82 -7.66 18.89 -11.19
C TYR A 82 -8.15 18.01 -12.35
N GLY A 83 -7.28 17.19 -12.94
CA GLY A 83 -7.63 16.39 -14.12
C GLY A 83 -7.71 17.20 -15.41
N SER A 84 -6.91 18.25 -15.54
CA SER A 84 -6.81 19.02 -16.79
C SER A 84 -5.77 18.41 -17.74
N LYS A 85 -5.82 18.81 -19.02
CA LYS A 85 -4.95 18.31 -20.09
C LYS A 85 -4.93 16.77 -20.21
N ASN A 86 -6.09 16.13 -20.11
CA ASN A 86 -6.21 14.68 -20.22
C ASN A 86 -5.83 14.10 -21.61
N TYR A 87 -5.66 14.96 -22.62
CA TYR A 87 -5.05 14.55 -23.89
C TYR A 87 -3.55 14.22 -23.78
N ILE A 88 -2.87 14.66 -22.70
CA ILE A 88 -1.48 14.28 -22.39
C ILE A 88 -1.47 12.95 -21.63
N GLN A 89 -2.21 12.89 -20.52
CA GLN A 89 -2.40 11.69 -19.72
C GLN A 89 -3.72 11.81 -18.95
N LYS A 90 -4.58 10.78 -19.06
CA LYS A 90 -5.89 10.73 -18.40
C LYS A 90 -5.72 10.50 -16.90
N ALA A 91 -5.70 11.57 -16.11
CA ALA A 91 -5.38 11.48 -14.69
C ALA A 91 -5.92 12.69 -13.92
N GLY A 92 -6.72 12.47 -12.88
CA GLY A 92 -7.30 13.50 -12.01
C GLY A 92 -7.34 13.05 -10.55
N VAL A 93 -6.36 13.46 -9.74
CA VAL A 93 -6.17 12.95 -8.36
C VAL A 93 -7.33 13.30 -7.42
N GLN A 94 -7.99 14.44 -7.59
CA GLN A 94 -9.16 14.76 -6.76
C GLN A 94 -10.29 13.72 -6.92
N TYR A 95 -10.51 13.21 -8.14
CA TYR A 95 -11.53 12.19 -8.40
C TYR A 95 -11.13 10.83 -7.83
N ILE A 96 -9.83 10.54 -7.81
CA ILE A 96 -9.28 9.34 -7.15
C ILE A 96 -9.63 9.36 -5.66
N LEU A 97 -9.27 10.43 -4.96
CA LEU A 97 -9.53 10.57 -3.52
C LEU A 97 -11.03 10.56 -3.22
N ASP A 98 -11.84 11.31 -3.97
CA ASP A 98 -13.30 11.35 -3.76
C ASP A 98 -13.95 9.97 -3.92
N SER A 99 -13.58 9.24 -4.99
CA SER A 99 -14.18 7.92 -5.25
C SER A 99 -13.71 6.84 -4.28
N VAL A 100 -12.43 6.84 -3.90
CA VAL A 100 -11.89 5.91 -2.90
C VAL A 100 -12.56 6.14 -1.55
N ILE A 101 -12.65 7.38 -1.07
CA ILE A 101 -13.27 7.66 0.24
C ILE A 101 -14.73 7.23 0.24
N ARG A 102 -15.47 7.46 -0.85
CA ARG A 102 -16.86 6.99 -1.00
C ARG A 102 -16.97 5.47 -0.86
N GLU A 103 -16.09 4.71 -1.51
CA GLU A 103 -16.09 3.24 -1.43
C GLU A 103 -15.71 2.73 -0.04
N LEU A 104 -14.71 3.34 0.60
CA LEU A 104 -14.30 2.99 1.97
C LEU A 104 -15.42 3.29 2.99
N LEU A 105 -16.16 4.38 2.83
CA LEU A 105 -17.30 4.70 3.71
C LEU A 105 -18.48 3.72 3.52
N HIS A 106 -18.62 3.15 2.32
CA HIS A 106 -19.71 2.23 2.00
C HIS A 106 -19.50 0.83 2.58
N ASP A 107 -18.25 0.34 2.65
CA ASP A 107 -17.94 -1.00 3.16
C ASP A 107 -16.72 -1.00 4.11
N PRO A 108 -16.89 -1.36 5.40
CA PRO A 108 -15.82 -1.38 6.39
C PRO A 108 -14.71 -2.41 6.11
N GLN A 109 -14.92 -3.37 5.21
CA GLN A 109 -13.90 -4.35 4.82
C GLN A 109 -12.94 -3.80 3.76
N LYS A 110 -13.30 -2.73 3.05
CA LYS A 110 -12.46 -2.13 2.02
C LYS A 110 -11.30 -1.38 2.66
N LYS A 111 -10.14 -1.53 2.03
CA LYS A 111 -8.86 -0.96 2.48
C LYS A 111 -8.15 -0.32 1.30
N PHE A 112 -7.46 0.78 1.54
CA PHE A 112 -6.69 1.50 0.53
C PHE A 112 -5.42 2.09 1.14
N ILE A 113 -4.30 2.01 0.42
CA ILE A 113 -3.07 2.75 0.77
C ILE A 113 -2.93 4.02 -0.05
N TYR A 114 -2.51 5.12 0.58
CA TYR A 114 -2.20 6.37 -0.09
C TYR A 114 -0.80 6.87 0.29
N VAL A 115 -0.08 7.46 -0.67
CA VAL A 115 1.37 7.72 -0.55
C VAL A 115 1.71 9.21 -0.57
N GLU A 116 1.37 9.93 -1.63
CA GLU A 116 1.90 11.26 -1.89
C GLU A 116 1.16 12.35 -1.08
N THR A 117 1.72 12.73 0.06
CA THR A 117 1.10 13.71 0.97
C THR A 117 0.84 15.07 0.31
N ALA A 118 1.61 15.44 -0.72
CA ALA A 118 1.37 16.68 -1.48
C ALA A 118 -0.05 16.76 -2.05
N PHE A 119 -0.51 15.68 -2.70
CA PHE A 119 -1.85 15.63 -3.27
C PHE A 119 -2.91 15.46 -2.20
N PHE A 120 -2.68 14.56 -1.23
CA PHE A 120 -3.61 14.36 -0.13
C PHE A 120 -3.85 15.67 0.62
N TRP A 121 -2.81 16.43 0.95
CA TRP A 121 -2.92 17.70 1.64
C TRP A 121 -3.67 18.75 0.81
N LYS A 122 -3.42 18.81 -0.50
CA LYS A 122 -4.14 19.72 -1.41
C LYS A 122 -5.64 19.42 -1.43
N TRP A 123 -6.03 18.15 -1.42
CA TRP A 123 -7.42 17.71 -1.29
C TRP A 123 -7.98 17.99 0.10
N TRP A 124 -7.26 17.58 1.15
CA TRP A 124 -7.63 17.72 2.56
C TRP A 124 -7.93 19.16 2.97
N SER A 125 -7.19 20.11 2.41
CA SER A 125 -7.41 21.54 2.67
C SER A 125 -8.76 22.08 2.18
N LYS A 126 -9.43 21.35 1.27
CA LYS A 126 -10.67 21.78 0.60
C LYS A 126 -11.93 21.02 1.06
N VAL A 127 -11.77 19.86 1.69
CA VAL A 127 -12.91 19.09 2.18
C VAL A 127 -13.60 19.80 3.34
N ASP A 128 -14.92 19.64 3.44
CA ASP A 128 -15.70 20.18 4.56
C ASP A 128 -15.50 19.37 5.85
N ASP A 129 -15.97 19.90 6.98
CA ASP A 129 -15.75 19.29 8.29
C ASP A 129 -16.44 17.93 8.46
N THR A 130 -17.55 17.69 7.73
CA THR A 130 -18.26 16.40 7.75
C THR A 130 -17.38 15.33 7.13
N LEU A 131 -16.88 15.58 5.93
CA LEU A 131 -15.99 14.66 5.23
C LEU A 131 -14.66 14.51 5.97
N ARG A 132 -14.12 15.58 6.57
CA ARG A 132 -12.93 15.48 7.43
C ARG A 132 -13.13 14.49 8.58
N HIS A 133 -14.26 14.55 9.28
CA HIS A 133 -14.55 13.62 10.37
C HIS A 133 -14.65 12.18 9.87
N GLN A 134 -15.31 11.97 8.73
CA GLN A 134 -15.41 10.65 8.07
C GLN A 134 -14.05 10.08 7.70
N VAL A 135 -13.17 10.86 7.06
CA VAL A 135 -11.81 10.42 6.70
C VAL A 135 -10.98 10.11 7.94
N LYS A 136 -11.07 10.94 9.00
CA LYS A 136 -10.40 10.63 10.28
C LYS A 136 -10.83 9.29 10.84
N LYS A 137 -12.12 8.95 10.73
CA LYS A 137 -12.63 7.62 11.13
C LYS A 137 -12.02 6.50 10.29
N LEU A 138 -11.92 6.68 8.96
CA LEU A 138 -11.29 5.71 8.05
C LEU A 138 -9.80 5.50 8.34
N VAL A 139 -9.08 6.53 8.77
CA VAL A 139 -7.68 6.40 9.19
C VAL A 139 -7.58 5.69 10.55
N ASN A 140 -8.43 6.08 11.50
CA ASN A 140 -8.44 5.52 12.85
C ASN A 140 -8.87 4.05 12.93
N ASN A 141 -9.63 3.56 11.94
CA ASN A 141 -10.01 2.14 11.84
C ASN A 141 -9.15 1.34 10.84
N GLY A 142 -8.14 1.97 10.23
CA GLY A 142 -7.20 1.34 9.30
C GLY A 142 -7.82 0.91 7.98
N GLN A 143 -8.90 1.54 7.53
CA GLN A 143 -9.40 1.39 6.16
C GLN A 143 -8.59 2.25 5.18
N LEU A 144 -8.20 3.46 5.57
CA LEU A 144 -7.26 4.30 4.83
C LEU A 144 -5.93 4.31 5.57
N GLU A 145 -4.88 3.80 4.93
CA GLU A 145 -3.53 3.81 5.49
C GLU A 145 -2.61 4.72 4.68
N PHE A 146 -1.81 5.53 5.37
CA PHE A 146 -0.72 6.25 4.75
C PHE A 146 0.55 5.40 4.77
N ILE A 147 1.18 5.26 3.61
CA ILE A 147 2.42 4.50 3.43
C ILE A 147 3.47 5.38 2.76
N GLY A 148 4.74 5.28 3.14
CA GLY A 148 5.74 6.30 2.82
C GLY A 148 5.47 7.61 3.58
N GLY A 149 4.42 8.35 3.25
CA GLY A 149 3.99 9.57 3.97
C GLY A 149 4.87 10.80 3.78
N ALA A 150 5.84 10.72 2.87
CA ALA A 150 6.59 11.85 2.37
C ALA A 150 5.71 12.84 1.58
N TRP A 151 6.24 14.04 1.29
CA TRP A 151 5.56 14.99 0.40
C TRP A 151 5.40 14.41 -1.01
N SER A 152 6.44 13.78 -1.54
CA SER A 152 6.43 12.97 -2.76
C SER A 152 7.23 11.68 -2.55
N MET A 153 7.04 10.69 -3.40
CA MET A 153 7.99 9.57 -3.54
C MET A 153 9.25 10.13 -4.19
N ASN A 154 10.30 10.40 -3.40
CA ASN A 154 11.51 11.03 -3.89
C ASN A 154 12.39 10.05 -4.68
N ASP A 155 13.11 10.58 -5.67
CA ASP A 155 14.23 9.86 -6.29
C ASP A 155 15.34 9.54 -5.26
N GLU A 156 16.13 8.51 -5.52
CA GLU A 156 17.19 8.02 -4.64
C GLU A 156 18.62 8.19 -5.20
N ALA A 157 18.78 8.72 -6.41
CA ALA A 157 20.07 8.88 -7.07
C ALA A 157 20.58 10.33 -7.07
N VAL A 158 19.70 11.29 -7.31
CA VAL A 158 19.99 12.72 -7.51
C VAL A 158 19.43 13.60 -6.41
N THR A 159 19.08 13.03 -5.26
CA THR A 159 18.60 13.76 -4.08
C THR A 159 19.67 13.85 -3.00
N HIS A 160 19.71 15.00 -2.32
CA HIS A 160 20.54 15.17 -1.14
C HIS A 160 19.77 14.72 0.11
N TYR A 161 20.41 14.00 1.03
CA TYR A 161 19.74 13.43 2.21
C TYR A 161 19.02 14.47 3.06
N GLN A 162 19.53 15.72 3.14
CA GLN A 162 18.82 16.80 3.85
C GLN A 162 17.46 17.10 3.21
N SER A 163 17.41 17.17 1.87
CA SER A 163 16.16 17.41 1.15
C SER A 163 15.18 16.23 1.28
N ILE A 164 15.70 15.00 1.36
CA ILE A 164 14.89 13.82 1.69
C ILE A 164 14.27 13.99 3.09
N ILE A 165 15.08 14.32 4.10
CA ILE A 165 14.61 14.51 5.48
C ILE A 165 13.59 15.65 5.55
N ASP A 166 13.83 16.78 4.88
CA ASP A 166 12.92 17.93 4.87
C ASP A 166 11.54 17.56 4.31
N GLN A 167 11.50 16.87 3.16
CA GLN A 167 10.24 16.53 2.51
C GLN A 167 9.48 15.40 3.23
N PHE A 168 10.20 14.46 3.87
CA PHE A 168 9.60 13.50 4.80
C PHE A 168 9.01 14.20 6.03
N THR A 169 9.80 15.06 6.67
CA THR A 169 9.38 15.81 7.87
C THR A 169 8.12 16.62 7.58
N TRP A 170 8.05 17.28 6.42
CA TRP A 170 6.90 18.05 6.02
C TRP A 170 5.65 17.18 5.80
N GLY A 171 5.76 16.09 5.04
CA GLY A 171 4.65 15.16 4.80
C GLY A 171 4.14 14.53 6.10
N LEU A 172 5.04 13.90 6.86
CA LEU A 172 4.71 13.22 8.12
C LEU A 172 4.10 14.17 9.15
N ARG A 173 4.57 15.42 9.22
CA ARG A 173 3.98 16.43 10.11
C ARG A 173 2.54 16.75 9.71
N LYS A 174 2.25 16.93 8.41
CA LYS A 174 0.87 17.20 7.94
C LYS A 174 -0.08 16.08 8.26
N LEU A 175 0.39 14.84 8.13
CA LEU A 175 -0.36 13.65 8.51
C LEU A 175 -0.62 13.63 10.02
N ASN A 176 0.44 13.73 10.83
CA ASN A 176 0.35 13.69 12.29
C ASN A 176 -0.53 14.82 12.87
N ASP A 177 -0.38 16.06 12.38
CA ASP A 177 -1.20 17.19 12.84
C ASP A 177 -2.69 17.01 12.49
N SER A 178 -3.01 16.20 11.46
CA SER A 178 -4.39 15.98 11.00
C SER A 178 -5.05 14.75 11.62
N PHE A 179 -4.31 13.66 11.80
CA PHE A 179 -4.83 12.33 12.13
C PHE A 179 -4.14 11.68 13.35
N GLY A 180 -3.11 12.31 13.91
CA GLY A 180 -2.38 11.81 15.07
C GLY A 180 -1.66 10.49 14.80
N LYS A 181 -1.59 9.64 15.84
CA LYS A 181 -0.81 8.39 15.83
C LYS A 181 -1.18 7.43 14.68
N CYS A 182 -2.45 7.39 14.27
CA CYS A 182 -2.92 6.45 13.25
C CYS A 182 -2.47 6.74 11.83
N SER A 183 -2.00 7.96 11.55
CA SER A 183 -1.42 8.27 10.25
C SER A 183 0.09 8.05 10.17
N HIS A 184 0.73 7.58 11.24
CA HIS A 184 2.17 7.32 11.21
C HIS A 184 2.44 6.10 10.32
N PRO A 185 3.10 6.27 9.15
CA PRO A 185 3.38 5.15 8.27
C PRO A 185 4.29 4.13 8.95
N ARG A 186 4.11 2.86 8.61
CA ARG A 186 4.98 1.76 9.08
C ARG A 186 5.92 1.24 8.01
N ILE A 187 5.59 1.51 6.74
CA ILE A 187 6.26 0.91 5.60
C ILE A 187 6.65 2.00 4.60
N GLY A 188 7.89 1.94 4.13
CA GLY A 188 8.41 2.74 3.03
C GLY A 188 7.89 2.18 1.71
N TRP A 189 7.46 3.05 0.82
CA TRP A 189 6.88 2.69 -0.47
C TRP A 189 7.62 3.42 -1.57
N GLN A 190 8.62 2.76 -2.15
CA GLN A 190 9.49 3.28 -3.21
C GLN A 190 9.30 2.44 -4.47
N ILE A 191 8.09 2.40 -5.00
CA ILE A 191 7.75 1.50 -6.10
C ILE A 191 8.35 1.90 -7.44
N ASP A 192 8.59 3.20 -7.64
CA ASP A 192 8.96 3.77 -8.94
C ASP A 192 10.34 4.46 -9.09
N PRO A 193 11.13 4.77 -8.02
CA PRO A 193 12.49 5.26 -8.22
C PRO A 193 13.36 4.31 -9.05
N PHE A 194 14.26 4.87 -9.87
CA PHE A 194 15.08 4.12 -10.81
C PHE A 194 16.35 3.56 -10.16
N GLY A 195 16.16 2.63 -9.22
CA GLY A 195 17.20 2.09 -8.36
C GLY A 195 17.09 2.67 -6.95
N HIS A 196 17.72 1.98 -6.00
CA HIS A 196 17.54 2.26 -4.57
C HIS A 196 18.89 2.47 -3.89
N SER A 197 18.96 3.48 -3.02
CA SER A 197 20.17 3.87 -2.32
C SER A 197 20.22 3.24 -0.94
N ARG A 198 21.40 2.80 -0.53
CA ARG A 198 21.64 2.35 0.85
C ARG A 198 21.35 3.47 1.86
N GLY A 199 21.55 4.73 1.47
CA GLY A 199 21.22 5.90 2.29
C GLY A 199 19.73 6.00 2.61
N MET A 200 18.85 5.75 1.63
CA MET A 200 17.41 5.76 1.85
C MET A 200 16.96 4.65 2.80
N ALA A 201 17.53 3.44 2.69
CA ALA A 201 17.27 2.35 3.63
C ALA A 201 17.61 2.74 5.08
N SER A 202 18.78 3.37 5.29
CA SER A 202 19.18 3.90 6.60
C SER A 202 18.24 5.00 7.09
N ILE A 203 17.78 5.89 6.21
CA ILE A 203 16.85 6.97 6.58
C ILE A 203 15.50 6.40 7.00
N PHE A 204 14.94 5.44 6.26
CA PHE A 204 13.67 4.81 6.65
C PHE A 204 13.76 4.14 8.02
N ALA A 205 14.84 3.39 8.27
CA ALA A 205 15.06 2.74 9.57
C ALA A 205 15.09 3.77 10.73
N GLU A 206 15.86 4.85 10.56
CA GLU A 206 15.98 5.91 11.58
C GLU A 206 14.71 6.77 11.71
N LEU A 207 13.87 6.84 10.67
CA LEU A 207 12.52 7.43 10.74
C LEU A 207 11.50 6.50 11.43
N GLY A 208 11.90 5.31 11.87
CA GLY A 208 11.05 4.36 12.60
C GLY A 208 10.13 3.55 11.70
N PHE A 209 10.50 3.35 10.44
CA PHE A 209 9.82 2.42 9.54
C PHE A 209 10.26 0.99 9.81
N ASP A 210 9.30 0.07 9.75
CA ASP A 210 9.51 -1.35 10.01
C ASP A 210 9.91 -2.12 8.73
N GLY A 211 9.59 -1.57 7.55
CA GLY A 211 9.96 -2.19 6.29
C GLY A 211 9.93 -1.24 5.08
N LEU A 212 10.49 -1.71 3.95
CA LEU A 212 10.59 -1.01 2.67
C LEU A 212 10.15 -1.93 1.52
N LEU A 213 9.27 -1.44 0.67
CA LEU A 213 8.83 -2.12 -0.55
C LEU A 213 9.22 -1.30 -1.77
N PHE A 214 9.76 -2.00 -2.78
CA PHE A 214 10.10 -1.37 -4.05
C PHE A 214 9.87 -2.28 -5.26
N GLY A 215 9.66 -1.65 -6.42
CA GLY A 215 9.36 -2.34 -7.68
C GLY A 215 10.55 -2.52 -8.62
N ARG A 216 11.47 -1.55 -8.65
CA ARG A 216 12.52 -1.44 -9.66
C ARG A 216 13.88 -1.90 -9.15
N LEU A 217 14.53 -2.77 -9.91
CA LEU A 217 15.90 -3.22 -9.71
C LEU A 217 16.43 -3.77 -11.03
N ASP A 218 17.74 -4.00 -11.11
CA ASP A 218 18.34 -4.63 -12.28
C ASP A 218 17.64 -5.98 -12.58
N TYR A 219 17.34 -6.22 -13.86
CA TYR A 219 16.57 -7.40 -14.26
C TYR A 219 17.31 -8.73 -13.99
N GLN A 220 18.64 -8.73 -14.02
CA GLN A 220 19.46 -9.90 -13.66
C GLN A 220 19.40 -10.14 -12.15
N ASP A 221 19.44 -9.07 -11.35
CA ASP A 221 19.26 -9.19 -9.89
C ASP A 221 17.85 -9.68 -9.55
N LYS A 222 16.81 -9.14 -10.20
CA LYS A 222 15.43 -9.61 -10.04
C LYS A 222 15.31 -11.10 -10.36
N PHE A 223 15.83 -11.53 -11.50
CA PHE A 223 15.82 -12.95 -11.89
C PHE A 223 16.54 -13.83 -10.86
N ASN A 224 17.71 -13.41 -10.39
CA ASN A 224 18.49 -14.13 -9.39
C ASN A 224 17.75 -14.24 -8.06
N ARG A 225 17.18 -13.14 -7.57
CA ARG A 225 16.44 -13.11 -6.29
C ARG A 225 15.20 -13.97 -6.33
N MET A 226 14.40 -13.85 -7.39
CA MET A 226 13.18 -14.65 -7.55
C MET A 226 13.51 -16.14 -7.64
N THR A 227 14.54 -16.52 -8.41
CA THR A 227 15.00 -17.92 -8.55
C THR A 227 15.54 -18.48 -7.23
N LYS A 228 16.29 -17.68 -6.48
CA LYS A 228 16.90 -18.09 -5.20
C LYS A 228 16.00 -17.89 -3.99
N LYS A 229 14.77 -17.40 -4.17
CA LYS A 229 13.84 -17.02 -3.10
C LYS A 229 14.45 -16.05 -2.08
N THR A 230 15.14 -15.03 -2.59
CA THR A 230 15.72 -13.92 -1.81
C THR A 230 15.18 -12.52 -2.21
N PRO A 231 13.90 -12.36 -2.64
CA PRO A 231 13.34 -11.02 -2.82
C PRO A 231 13.06 -10.32 -1.48
N GLU A 232 12.97 -11.07 -0.39
CA GLU A 232 12.78 -10.59 0.99
C GLU A 232 14.12 -10.68 1.74
N MET A 233 14.56 -9.59 2.35
CA MET A 233 15.83 -9.52 3.07
C MET A 233 15.80 -8.51 4.20
N ILE A 234 16.74 -8.62 5.14
CA ILE A 234 17.12 -7.50 6.00
C ILE A 234 18.19 -6.69 5.27
N TRP A 235 17.90 -5.43 4.99
CA TRP A 235 18.83 -4.52 4.34
C TRP A 235 19.60 -3.73 5.40
N GLU A 236 20.88 -4.05 5.55
CA GLU A 236 21.81 -3.33 6.43
C GLU A 236 22.15 -1.95 5.81
N GLY A 237 21.47 -0.89 6.27
CA GLY A 237 21.57 0.45 5.71
C GLY A 237 22.86 1.21 6.08
N SER A 238 23.50 0.88 7.19
CA SER A 238 24.71 1.58 7.63
C SER A 238 25.60 0.73 8.53
N PRO A 239 26.87 0.47 8.14
CA PRO A 239 27.82 -0.25 9.00
C PRO A 239 28.18 0.54 10.27
N ASN A 240 28.02 1.87 10.27
CA ASN A 240 28.35 2.72 11.41
C ASN A 240 27.22 2.75 12.46
N LEU A 241 25.97 2.63 12.02
CA LEU A 241 24.79 2.59 12.91
C LEU A 241 24.46 1.15 13.32
N GLY A 242 24.92 0.16 12.56
CA GLY A 242 24.64 -1.25 12.81
C GLY A 242 23.13 -1.50 12.76
N LYS A 243 22.63 -2.28 13.73
CA LYS A 243 21.26 -2.79 13.71
C LYS A 243 20.15 -1.74 13.76
N THR A 244 20.43 -0.49 14.17
CA THR A 244 19.41 0.57 14.16
C THR A 244 19.07 1.03 12.75
N ALA A 245 19.98 0.79 11.79
CA ALA A 245 19.79 1.09 10.37
C ALA A 245 19.39 -0.14 9.53
N ASP A 246 19.06 -1.27 10.19
CA ASP A 246 18.58 -2.46 9.51
C ASP A 246 17.08 -2.32 9.23
N ILE A 247 16.65 -2.59 8.00
CA ILE A 247 15.24 -2.51 7.62
C ILE A 247 14.82 -3.74 6.81
N PHE A 248 13.66 -4.32 7.14
CA PHE A 248 13.10 -5.39 6.32
C PHE A 248 12.74 -4.83 4.94
N THR A 249 13.19 -5.49 3.88
CA THR A 249 13.02 -5.01 2.51
C THR A 249 12.47 -6.13 1.64
N THR A 250 11.45 -5.83 0.84
CA THR A 250 10.94 -6.79 -0.15
C THR A 250 10.80 -6.19 -1.55
N VAL A 251 11.29 -6.95 -2.52
CA VAL A 251 11.11 -6.69 -3.95
C VAL A 251 9.72 -7.14 -4.37
N LEU A 252 8.96 -6.26 -5.02
CA LEU A 252 7.65 -6.58 -5.56
C LEU A 252 7.75 -7.47 -6.82
N TYR A 253 6.83 -8.43 -6.92
CA TYR A 253 6.86 -9.43 -7.98
C TYR A 253 6.64 -8.82 -9.36
N ASN A 254 5.53 -8.09 -9.54
CA ASN A 254 5.12 -7.51 -10.81
C ASN A 254 5.33 -5.99 -10.86
N THR A 255 6.52 -5.53 -10.45
CA THR A 255 6.85 -4.11 -10.34
C THR A 255 5.89 -3.45 -9.35
N TYR A 256 4.83 -2.78 -9.77
CA TYR A 256 3.76 -2.32 -8.88
C TYR A 256 2.38 -2.43 -9.54
N SER A 257 2.24 -3.27 -10.56
CA SER A 257 1.02 -3.44 -11.33
C SER A 257 0.21 -4.66 -10.86
N PRO A 258 -1.11 -4.71 -11.12
CA PRO A 258 -1.91 -5.91 -10.90
C PRO A 258 -1.37 -7.10 -11.70
N PRO A 259 -1.73 -8.34 -11.32
CA PRO A 259 -1.52 -9.50 -12.19
C PRO A 259 -2.07 -9.23 -13.61
N PRO A 260 -1.40 -9.65 -14.69
CA PRO A 260 -1.93 -9.47 -16.04
C PRO A 260 -3.33 -10.10 -16.18
N GLY A 261 -4.29 -9.35 -16.72
CA GLY A 261 -5.70 -9.76 -16.81
C GLY A 261 -6.55 -9.41 -15.58
N PHE A 262 -6.02 -8.62 -14.63
CA PHE A 262 -6.69 -8.21 -13.40
C PHE A 262 -6.58 -6.69 -13.16
N CYS A 263 -6.42 -5.88 -14.21
CA CYS A 263 -6.54 -4.44 -14.10
C CYS A 263 -8.00 -4.00 -14.28
N PHE A 264 -8.67 -3.64 -13.18
CA PHE A 264 -10.10 -3.27 -13.19
C PHE A 264 -10.34 -1.75 -13.21
N ASP A 265 -9.34 -0.98 -13.63
CA ASP A 265 -9.44 0.46 -13.77
C ASP A 265 -10.17 0.87 -15.04
N ILE A 266 -10.79 2.06 -15.04
CA ILE A 266 -11.35 2.68 -16.25
C ILE A 266 -10.29 3.02 -17.31
N LEU A 267 -9.01 2.97 -16.96
CA LEU A 267 -7.88 3.13 -17.86
C LEU A 267 -7.42 1.81 -18.53
N CYS A 268 -7.99 0.67 -18.12
CA CYS A 268 -7.60 -0.66 -18.57
C CYS A 268 -8.66 -1.30 -19.46
N ASP A 269 -8.22 -2.28 -20.26
CA ASP A 269 -9.05 -3.00 -21.23
C ASP A 269 -9.33 -4.46 -20.81
N ASP A 270 -8.97 -4.86 -19.58
CA ASP A 270 -9.23 -6.21 -19.07
C ASP A 270 -10.73 -6.44 -18.82
N ASP A 271 -11.22 -7.65 -19.13
CA ASP A 271 -12.63 -8.02 -18.89
C ASP A 271 -12.97 -7.95 -17.39
N PRO A 272 -14.14 -7.40 -17.01
CA PRO A 272 -14.63 -7.49 -15.65
C PRO A 272 -15.01 -8.94 -15.28
N ILE A 273 -15.16 -9.20 -14.00
CA ILE A 273 -15.66 -10.48 -13.50
C ILE A 273 -17.18 -10.56 -13.70
N ILE A 274 -17.59 -11.46 -14.57
CA ILE A 274 -18.99 -11.74 -14.93
C ILE A 274 -19.39 -13.05 -14.23
N ASP A 275 -20.11 -12.90 -13.13
CA ASP A 275 -20.56 -13.97 -12.22
C ASP A 275 -22.00 -14.43 -12.49
N ASN A 276 -22.74 -13.73 -13.37
CA ASN A 276 -24.05 -14.16 -13.82
C ASN A 276 -23.95 -15.33 -14.80
N LYS A 277 -24.26 -16.55 -14.33
CA LYS A 277 -24.24 -17.80 -15.12
C LYS A 277 -25.14 -17.80 -16.37
N LYS A 278 -26.11 -16.88 -16.45
CA LYS A 278 -27.00 -16.73 -17.62
C LYS A 278 -26.42 -15.79 -18.68
N SER A 279 -25.37 -15.03 -18.36
CA SER A 279 -24.70 -14.18 -19.33
C SER A 279 -23.97 -15.06 -20.35
N PRO A 280 -24.05 -14.76 -21.66
CA PRO A 280 -23.20 -15.42 -22.65
C PRO A 280 -21.70 -15.21 -22.36
N ASP A 281 -21.37 -14.13 -21.66
CA ASP A 281 -20.00 -13.75 -21.31
C ASP A 281 -19.57 -14.20 -19.90
N TYR A 282 -20.31 -15.13 -19.27
CA TYR A 282 -19.97 -15.66 -17.95
C TYR A 282 -18.52 -16.20 -17.90
N ASN A 283 -17.67 -15.59 -17.08
CA ASN A 283 -16.22 -15.86 -17.08
C ASN A 283 -15.63 -16.24 -15.71
N LEU A 284 -16.43 -16.19 -14.62
CA LEU A 284 -15.94 -16.37 -13.24
C LEU A 284 -15.03 -17.61 -13.03
N PRO A 285 -15.35 -18.84 -13.50
CA PRO A 285 -14.49 -20.00 -13.27
C PRO A 285 -13.12 -19.90 -13.96
N LYS A 286 -13.07 -19.23 -15.13
CA LYS A 286 -11.82 -18.98 -15.86
C LYS A 286 -10.96 -17.99 -15.09
N VAL A 287 -11.56 -16.88 -14.64
CA VAL A 287 -10.87 -15.83 -13.87
C VAL A 287 -10.28 -16.39 -12.59
N VAL A 288 -11.07 -17.10 -11.78
CA VAL A 288 -10.61 -17.72 -10.52
C VAL A 288 -9.45 -18.69 -10.76
N LYS A 289 -9.54 -19.52 -11.81
CA LYS A 289 -8.47 -20.46 -12.16
C LYS A 289 -7.16 -19.76 -12.51
N GLU A 290 -7.20 -18.71 -13.34
CA GLU A 290 -6.00 -17.97 -13.71
C GLU A 290 -5.44 -17.16 -12.53
N PHE A 291 -6.30 -16.60 -11.66
CA PHE A 291 -5.87 -15.93 -10.44
C PHE A 291 -5.10 -16.88 -9.51
N ILE A 292 -5.68 -18.06 -9.19
CA ILE A 292 -5.02 -19.06 -8.34
C ILE A 292 -3.69 -19.51 -8.94
N LYS A 293 -3.65 -19.71 -10.25
CA LYS A 293 -2.42 -20.10 -10.96
C LYS A 293 -1.35 -19.01 -10.87
N TYR A 294 -1.73 -17.74 -11.01
CA TYR A 294 -0.81 -16.61 -10.84
C TYR A 294 -0.31 -16.53 -9.39
N ALA A 295 -1.21 -16.58 -8.40
CA ALA A 295 -0.87 -16.55 -6.98
C ALA A 295 0.12 -17.66 -6.61
N LYS A 296 -0.13 -18.90 -7.06
CA LYS A 296 0.78 -20.04 -6.82
C LYS A 296 2.14 -19.82 -7.48
N ARG A 297 2.19 -19.27 -8.69
CA ARG A 297 3.46 -18.95 -9.36
C ARG A 297 4.24 -17.88 -8.62
N GLN A 298 3.58 -16.81 -8.21
CA GLN A 298 4.21 -15.75 -7.43
C GLN A 298 4.77 -16.31 -6.11
N ALA A 299 3.97 -17.09 -5.37
CA ALA A 299 4.37 -17.70 -4.10
C ALA A 299 5.64 -18.57 -4.18
N LEU A 300 5.98 -19.14 -5.34
CA LEU A 300 7.21 -19.91 -5.49
C LEU A 300 8.48 -19.07 -5.28
N ASN A 301 8.40 -17.74 -5.41
CA ASN A 301 9.54 -16.83 -5.33
C ASN A 301 9.73 -16.21 -3.93
N TYR A 302 8.75 -16.38 -3.04
CA TYR A 302 8.76 -15.84 -1.68
C TYR A 302 8.99 -16.96 -0.65
N THR A 303 9.38 -16.58 0.56
CA THR A 303 9.76 -17.53 1.61
C THR A 303 8.60 -17.98 2.47
N THR A 304 7.58 -17.13 2.64
CA THR A 304 6.42 -17.39 3.48
C THR A 304 5.18 -17.79 2.66
N ASN A 305 4.11 -18.19 3.34
CA ASN A 305 2.79 -18.40 2.74
C ASN A 305 1.97 -17.10 2.65
N ASN A 306 2.61 -15.94 2.66
CA ASN A 306 1.98 -14.65 2.47
C ASN A 306 2.60 -13.98 1.24
N ILE A 307 1.77 -13.53 0.31
CA ILE A 307 2.21 -12.74 -0.84
C ILE A 307 1.38 -11.49 -0.98
N ILE A 308 2.03 -10.40 -1.37
CA ILE A 308 1.38 -9.14 -1.73
C ILE A 308 1.04 -9.13 -3.22
N MET A 309 -0.16 -8.67 -3.57
CA MET A 309 -0.51 -8.29 -4.94
C MET A 309 -0.96 -6.84 -4.96
N THR A 310 -0.19 -6.01 -5.65
CA THR A 310 -0.48 -4.59 -5.91
C THR A 310 -1.64 -4.49 -6.88
N MET A 311 -2.80 -4.01 -6.42
CA MET A 311 -4.00 -3.86 -7.23
C MET A 311 -4.18 -2.40 -7.63
N GLY A 312 -3.26 -1.90 -8.45
CA GLY A 312 -3.20 -0.50 -8.87
C GLY A 312 -2.09 -0.23 -9.88
N GLU A 313 -2.07 1.00 -10.40
CA GLU A 313 -1.12 1.52 -11.38
C GLU A 313 -1.17 3.07 -11.30
N ASP A 314 -0.40 3.74 -12.15
CA ASP A 314 -0.39 5.16 -12.42
C ASP A 314 -1.82 5.71 -12.55
N PHE A 315 -2.17 6.61 -11.63
CA PHE A 315 -3.43 7.35 -11.61
C PHE A 315 -4.71 6.49 -11.75
N ASN A 316 -4.63 5.23 -11.34
CA ASN A 316 -5.78 4.35 -11.20
C ASN A 316 -6.68 4.82 -10.03
N TYR A 317 -7.87 4.23 -9.92
CA TYR A 317 -8.95 4.53 -8.98
C TYR A 317 -9.64 5.88 -9.21
N GLN A 318 -9.56 6.47 -10.41
CA GLN A 318 -10.39 7.65 -10.74
C GLN A 318 -11.90 7.36 -10.60
N ASP A 319 -12.29 6.10 -10.86
CA ASP A 319 -13.54 5.52 -10.40
C ASP A 319 -13.25 4.25 -9.58
N ALA A 320 -13.06 4.39 -8.27
CA ALA A 320 -12.76 3.27 -7.38
C ALA A 320 -13.83 2.15 -7.40
N THR A 321 -15.07 2.46 -7.80
CA THR A 321 -16.17 1.49 -7.82
C THR A 321 -15.86 0.32 -8.78
N THR A 322 -15.17 0.57 -9.90
CA THR A 322 -14.84 -0.48 -10.88
C THR A 322 -13.87 -1.50 -10.30
N TRP A 323 -12.85 -1.04 -9.57
CA TRP A 323 -11.93 -1.92 -8.84
C TRP A 323 -12.65 -2.74 -7.78
N TYR A 324 -13.30 -2.08 -6.83
CA TYR A 324 -13.88 -2.79 -5.69
C TYR A 324 -14.99 -3.77 -6.09
N THR A 325 -15.81 -3.45 -7.09
CA THR A 325 -16.83 -4.39 -7.60
C THR A 325 -16.23 -5.72 -8.05
N ASN A 326 -15.05 -5.69 -8.69
CA ASN A 326 -14.37 -6.88 -9.16
C ASN A 326 -13.56 -7.57 -8.06
N LEU A 327 -12.89 -6.79 -7.19
CA LEU A 327 -12.17 -7.34 -6.03
C LEU A 327 -13.11 -8.07 -5.07
N ASP A 328 -14.30 -7.53 -4.80
CA ASP A 328 -15.32 -8.15 -3.95
C ASP A 328 -15.76 -9.51 -4.51
N LYS A 329 -15.90 -9.63 -5.83
CA LYS A 329 -16.22 -10.89 -6.52
C LYS A 329 -15.06 -11.89 -6.51
N LEU A 330 -13.81 -11.40 -6.53
CA LEU A 330 -12.62 -12.24 -6.54
C LEU A 330 -12.32 -12.85 -5.16
N ILE A 331 -12.66 -12.13 -4.09
CA ILE A 331 -12.42 -12.54 -2.70
C ILE A 331 -13.47 -13.53 -2.20
N ARG A 332 -14.72 -13.38 -2.64
CA ARG A 332 -15.86 -14.21 -2.24
C ARG A 332 -15.80 -15.62 -2.84
#